data_AF-R6DCM7-F1
#
_entry.id   AF-R6DCM7-F1
#
_cell.length_a   1.000
_cell.length_b   1.000
_cell.length_c   1.000
_cell.angle_alpha   90.00
_cell.angle_beta   90.00
_cell.angle_gamma   90.00
#
_symmetry.space_group_name_H-M   'P 1'
#
loop_
_entity.id
_entity.type
_entity.pdbx_description
1 polymer ?
#
loop_
_entity_poly.entity_id
_entity_poly.type
_entity_poly.pdbx_seq_one_letter_code
_entity_poly.pdbx_strand_id
1 'polypeptide(L)'
;MEHSLNIYITAHTLITSLGFGIQENTEAIRACRSGIRIQEAGRISDSPLLAGMIDAVELERRAKEMKITDYTRMEQLFILAVQEVISQSGASLREPDCALLLSTTKGNVDLLSKQVASDELVALGESNGSSIQLPTDSPAFLWKMAERIGNFFGACNQVDVISNACISGVSALIVAKRQIESGRYKRIIVAGGDILSHFITSGFLSFRSVSAQRCRPYDIQRDGLSLGEACGAVLLETQGNANDIILSGGAVSNDANHISGPSRTGDGLAMAINQAMEEAEVTPGDISFINAHGTATVYNDEMESKAIHLAGLSTVPVNSLKPYFGHTLGASGIIETILCMEQLKTGIFYGTLGYETLGVPMPVTVYGTHQPMPMKCCVKTASGFGGCNAAVVLSLPAARHRQKQVPFSKALTESANSITIRPGVVERDGTVIFNSSETDFAPFIREAYKNLGENNMKFYKMDDLCKLGYVAAGHLLKGTDYQPEEIGIILANASSSLDTDCKHQTLISKEGDKAASPAVFVYTLPNVVLGEICIRHKIKGENTFFVCPHYEPDSLEDYARIVMAKGKLRACVIGWCELMDGQYQAEFKQITNISTTY
;
A
#
# COMPACT_ATOMS: atom_id res chain seq x y z
N MET A 1 -6.22 -5.94 37.31
CA MET A 1 -5.92 -7.06 36.39
C MET A 1 -5.64 -6.43 35.05
N GLU A 2 -4.38 -6.31 34.67
CA GLU A 2 -3.97 -5.73 33.37
C GLU A 2 -3.97 -6.85 32.33
N HIS A 3 -4.87 -6.76 31.36
CA HIS A 3 -5.02 -7.75 30.28
C HIS A 3 -4.03 -7.45 29.14
N SER A 4 -3.49 -8.48 28.48
CA SER A 4 -2.75 -8.33 27.22
C SER A 4 -3.64 -7.61 26.19
N LEU A 5 -3.14 -6.56 25.56
CA LEU A 5 -3.91 -5.78 24.59
C LEU A 5 -3.95 -6.52 23.25
N ASN A 6 -5.02 -7.28 23.05
CA ASN A 6 -5.36 -7.84 21.76
C ASN A 6 -5.95 -6.76 20.85
N ILE A 7 -5.59 -6.79 19.57
CA ILE A 7 -6.26 -6.00 18.54
C ILE A 7 -7.14 -6.96 17.74
N TYR A 8 -8.45 -6.85 17.95
CA TYR A 8 -9.46 -7.65 17.29
C TYR A 8 -9.95 -6.97 16.02
N ILE A 9 -10.34 -7.77 15.04
CA ILE A 9 -11.16 -7.36 13.91
C ILE A 9 -12.59 -7.84 14.18
N THR A 10 -13.49 -6.90 14.44
CA THR A 10 -14.84 -7.16 14.98
C THR A 10 -15.97 -6.90 14.00
N ALA A 11 -15.73 -6.12 12.96
CA ALA A 11 -16.65 -5.91 11.85
C ALA A 11 -15.88 -5.78 10.53
N HIS A 12 -16.47 -6.26 9.44
CA HIS A 12 -15.81 -6.26 8.14
C HIS A 12 -16.78 -6.41 6.97
N THR A 13 -16.41 -5.86 5.81
CA THR A 13 -17.11 -6.08 4.55
C THR A 13 -16.17 -5.96 3.37
N LEU A 14 -16.57 -6.52 2.23
CA LEU A 14 -15.87 -6.33 0.96
C LEU A 14 -16.82 -6.26 -0.22
N ILE A 15 -16.39 -5.53 -1.24
CA ILE A 15 -17.02 -5.36 -2.55
C ILE A 15 -15.95 -5.71 -3.58
N THR A 16 -16.22 -6.69 -4.43
CA THR A 16 -15.32 -7.08 -5.52
C THR A 16 -16.12 -7.34 -6.80
N SER A 17 -15.44 -7.80 -7.85
CA SER A 17 -16.10 -8.33 -9.06
C SER A 17 -16.99 -9.55 -8.83
N LEU A 18 -16.97 -10.16 -7.64
CA LEU A 18 -17.85 -11.29 -7.28
C LEU A 18 -19.18 -10.86 -6.66
N GLY A 19 -19.28 -9.63 -6.15
CA GLY A 19 -20.49 -9.15 -5.46
C GLY A 19 -20.21 -8.15 -4.33
N PHE A 20 -21.29 -7.75 -3.67
CA PHE A 20 -21.31 -6.76 -2.58
C PHE A 20 -21.60 -7.45 -1.25
N GLY A 21 -20.61 -7.43 -0.34
CA GLY A 21 -20.71 -8.02 1.00
C GLY A 21 -20.09 -9.42 1.10
N ILE A 22 -19.94 -9.90 2.33
CA ILE A 22 -19.21 -11.15 2.63
C ILE A 22 -19.89 -12.37 2.01
N GLN A 23 -21.22 -12.43 2.06
CA GLN A 23 -21.98 -13.59 1.61
C GLN A 23 -21.76 -13.87 0.12
N GLU A 24 -22.07 -12.90 -0.75
CA GLU A 24 -21.94 -13.07 -2.22
C GLU A 24 -20.52 -13.48 -2.63
N ASN A 25 -19.52 -12.84 -2.03
CA ASN A 25 -18.12 -13.10 -2.32
C ASN A 25 -17.68 -14.51 -1.87
N THR A 26 -18.00 -14.91 -0.64
CA THR A 26 -17.61 -16.23 -0.11
C THR A 26 -18.37 -17.37 -0.81
N GLU A 27 -19.64 -17.18 -1.15
CA GLU A 27 -20.42 -18.14 -1.94
C GLU A 27 -19.84 -18.32 -3.35
N ALA A 28 -19.44 -17.23 -4.01
CA ALA A 28 -18.80 -17.30 -5.31
C ALA A 28 -17.44 -18.02 -5.26
N ILE A 29 -16.61 -17.71 -4.26
CA ILE A 29 -15.30 -18.37 -4.07
C ILE A 29 -15.49 -19.87 -3.82
N ARG A 30 -16.38 -20.26 -2.89
CA ARG A 30 -16.68 -21.68 -2.57
C ARG A 30 -17.21 -22.46 -3.77
N ALA A 31 -17.91 -21.78 -4.68
CA ALA A 31 -18.39 -22.35 -5.92
C ALA A 31 -17.34 -22.32 -7.06
N CYS A 32 -16.08 -22.00 -6.76
CA CYS A 32 -15.00 -21.84 -7.73
C CYS A 32 -15.32 -20.84 -8.86
N ARG A 33 -16.18 -19.84 -8.61
CA ARG A 33 -16.53 -18.81 -9.59
C ARG A 33 -15.55 -17.64 -9.50
N SER A 34 -14.86 -17.37 -10.60
CA SER A 34 -14.07 -16.14 -10.77
C SER A 34 -14.99 -14.99 -11.22
N GLY A 35 -14.70 -13.75 -10.88
CA GLY A 35 -15.25 -12.50 -11.42
C GLY A 35 -14.40 -11.92 -12.55
N ILE A 36 -13.24 -12.52 -12.85
CA ILE A 36 -12.41 -12.12 -14.00
C ILE A 36 -13.12 -12.53 -15.29
N ARG A 37 -13.43 -11.54 -16.13
CA ARG A 37 -14.11 -11.70 -17.41
C ARG A 37 -13.45 -10.84 -18.48
N ILE A 38 -13.73 -11.14 -19.75
CA ILE A 38 -13.28 -10.30 -20.86
C ILE A 38 -13.99 -8.95 -20.72
N GLN A 39 -13.20 -7.90 -20.69
CA GLN A 39 -13.64 -6.51 -20.80
C GLN A 39 -13.32 -6.04 -22.21
N GLU A 40 -14.32 -5.49 -22.89
CA GLU A 40 -14.15 -4.94 -24.23
C GLU A 40 -13.28 -3.68 -24.20
N ALA A 41 -12.67 -3.36 -25.34
CA ALA A 41 -11.89 -2.14 -25.52
C ALA A 41 -12.74 -0.89 -25.22
N GLY A 42 -12.11 0.15 -24.66
CA GLY A 42 -12.70 1.44 -24.37
C GLY A 42 -12.42 1.89 -22.93
N ARG A 43 -13.21 1.42 -21.96
CA ARG A 43 -13.23 2.00 -20.60
C ARG A 43 -11.90 1.89 -19.86
N ILE A 44 -11.22 0.74 -19.99
CA ILE A 44 -10.03 0.44 -19.20
C ILE A 44 -8.79 0.15 -20.06
N SER A 45 -8.90 0.11 -21.39
CA SER A 45 -7.81 -0.26 -22.33
C SER A 45 -8.22 -0.02 -23.79
N ASP A 46 -7.23 0.05 -24.69
CA ASP A 46 -7.43 0.13 -26.15
C ASP A 46 -7.75 -1.24 -26.78
N SER A 47 -7.50 -2.33 -26.06
CA SER A 47 -7.71 -3.70 -26.54
C SER A 47 -8.41 -4.54 -25.48
N PRO A 48 -9.22 -5.55 -25.85
CA PRO A 48 -9.88 -6.40 -24.88
C PRO A 48 -8.88 -7.11 -23.95
N LEU A 49 -9.21 -7.20 -22.66
CA LEU A 49 -8.40 -7.95 -21.68
C LEU A 49 -9.27 -8.65 -20.64
N LEU A 50 -8.68 -9.58 -19.90
CA LEU A 50 -9.29 -10.20 -18.74
C LEU A 50 -9.09 -9.35 -17.49
N ALA A 51 -10.18 -8.88 -16.89
CA ALA A 51 -10.17 -8.15 -15.63
C ALA A 51 -11.40 -8.43 -14.77
N GLY A 52 -11.25 -8.33 -13.45
CA GLY A 52 -12.34 -8.39 -12.49
C GLY A 52 -12.88 -6.99 -12.20
N MET A 53 -13.99 -6.61 -12.82
CA MET A 53 -14.63 -5.31 -12.59
C MET A 53 -15.83 -5.41 -11.64
N ILE A 54 -16.00 -4.42 -10.77
CA ILE A 54 -17.20 -4.32 -9.92
C ILE A 54 -18.41 -3.97 -10.79
N ASP A 55 -19.53 -4.65 -10.55
CA ASP A 55 -20.80 -4.41 -11.25
C ASP A 55 -21.23 -2.93 -11.12
N ALA A 56 -21.21 -2.23 -12.25
CA ALA A 56 -21.52 -0.81 -12.32
C ALA A 56 -23.00 -0.51 -12.11
N VAL A 57 -23.90 -1.41 -12.54
CA VAL A 57 -25.35 -1.24 -12.40
C VAL A 57 -25.73 -1.37 -10.94
N GLU A 58 -25.19 -2.38 -10.26
CA GLU A 58 -25.43 -2.58 -8.84
C GLU A 58 -24.83 -1.46 -8.00
N LEU A 59 -23.63 -0.97 -8.35
CA LEU A 59 -23.05 0.20 -7.69
C LEU A 59 -23.93 1.44 -7.84
N GLU A 60 -24.42 1.72 -9.05
CA GLU A 60 -25.30 2.86 -9.30
C GLU A 60 -26.61 2.77 -8.50
N ARG A 61 -27.20 1.56 -8.42
CA ARG A 61 -28.39 1.31 -7.60
C ARG A 61 -28.15 1.64 -6.14
N ARG A 62 -27.06 1.09 -5.54
CA ARG A 62 -26.72 1.33 -4.13
C ARG A 62 -26.33 2.79 -3.87
N ALA A 63 -25.66 3.45 -4.80
CA ALA A 63 -25.31 4.87 -4.70
C ALA A 63 -26.56 5.76 -4.66
N LYS A 64 -27.59 5.45 -5.46
CA LYS A 64 -28.89 6.15 -5.41
C LYS A 64 -29.60 5.93 -4.07
N GLU A 65 -29.61 4.71 -3.56
CA GLU A 65 -30.23 4.37 -2.27
C GLU A 65 -29.57 5.09 -1.10
N MET A 66 -28.23 5.17 -1.12
CA MET A 66 -27.42 5.89 -0.14
C MET A 66 -27.35 7.40 -0.37
N LYS A 67 -27.92 7.91 -1.47
CA LYS A 67 -27.87 9.33 -1.88
C LYS A 67 -26.45 9.89 -1.98
N ILE A 68 -25.56 9.11 -2.58
CA ILE A 68 -24.14 9.43 -2.79
C ILE A 68 -23.77 9.52 -4.28
N THR A 69 -24.74 9.80 -5.15
CA THR A 69 -24.51 9.90 -6.60
C THR A 69 -23.58 11.04 -6.99
N ASP A 70 -23.43 12.06 -6.15
CA ASP A 70 -22.55 13.21 -6.37
C ASP A 70 -21.09 12.94 -5.95
N TYR A 71 -20.84 11.79 -5.32
CA TYR A 71 -19.49 11.30 -4.99
C TYR A 71 -18.90 10.55 -6.18
N THR A 72 -17.57 10.52 -6.29
CA THR A 72 -16.88 9.74 -7.32
C THR A 72 -17.13 8.25 -7.14
N ARG A 73 -16.86 7.43 -8.17
CA ARG A 73 -17.03 5.98 -8.08
C ARG A 73 -16.22 5.36 -6.94
N MET A 74 -14.98 5.83 -6.73
CA MET A 74 -14.14 5.33 -5.64
C MET A 74 -14.69 5.78 -4.27
N GLU A 75 -15.11 7.05 -4.14
CA GLU A 75 -15.73 7.56 -2.93
C GLU A 75 -17.02 6.80 -2.57
N GLN A 76 -17.87 6.49 -3.56
CA GLN A 76 -19.08 5.69 -3.37
C GLN A 76 -18.77 4.31 -2.78
N LEU A 77 -17.76 3.62 -3.31
CA LEU A 77 -17.34 2.31 -2.83
C LEU A 77 -16.81 2.38 -1.38
N PHE A 78 -15.98 3.37 -1.06
CA PHE A 78 -15.50 3.60 0.30
C PHE A 78 -16.65 3.88 1.27
N ILE A 79 -17.57 4.77 0.89
CA ILE A 79 -18.73 5.11 1.73
C ILE A 79 -19.59 3.87 1.97
N LEU A 80 -19.88 3.07 0.95
CA LEU A 80 -20.64 1.82 1.11
C LEU A 80 -19.94 0.84 2.05
N ALA A 81 -18.63 0.63 1.88
CA ALA A 81 -17.87 -0.30 2.72
C ALA A 81 -17.79 0.15 4.19
N VAL A 82 -17.49 1.44 4.42
CA VAL A 82 -17.39 2.01 5.77
C VAL A 82 -18.76 2.05 6.45
N GLN A 83 -19.82 2.42 5.72
CA GLN A 83 -21.18 2.44 6.27
C GLN A 83 -21.63 1.05 6.72
N GLU A 84 -21.29 -0.01 5.98
CA GLU A 84 -21.61 -1.38 6.36
C GLU A 84 -20.89 -1.78 7.65
N VAL A 85 -19.59 -1.47 7.78
CA VAL A 85 -18.82 -1.71 9.03
C VAL A 85 -19.40 -0.93 10.21
N ILE A 86 -19.79 0.33 10.02
CA ILE A 86 -20.48 1.14 11.03
C ILE A 86 -21.81 0.50 11.43
N SER A 87 -22.57 0.00 10.45
CA SER A 87 -23.88 -0.64 10.69
C SER A 87 -23.75 -1.93 11.50
N GLN A 88 -22.70 -2.71 11.26
CA GLN A 88 -22.42 -3.95 11.99
C GLN A 88 -21.97 -3.71 13.44
N SER A 89 -21.15 -2.67 13.67
CA SER A 89 -20.45 -2.44 14.93
C SER A 89 -21.08 -1.38 15.85
N GLY A 90 -21.82 -0.43 15.27
CA GLY A 90 -22.24 0.79 15.96
C GLY A 90 -21.12 1.81 16.20
N ALA A 91 -19.92 1.60 15.64
CA ALA A 91 -18.81 2.55 15.76
C ALA A 91 -19.17 3.91 15.15
N SER A 92 -18.66 5.00 15.74
CA SER A 92 -18.93 6.35 15.24
C SER A 92 -17.63 7.14 15.03
N LEU A 93 -17.40 7.57 13.79
CA LEU A 93 -16.26 8.44 13.45
C LEU A 93 -16.37 9.86 14.05
N ARG A 94 -17.51 10.18 14.67
CA ARG A 94 -17.71 11.41 15.45
C ARG A 94 -17.07 11.34 16.85
N GLU A 95 -16.66 10.16 17.29
CA GLU A 95 -15.98 9.96 18.56
C GLU A 95 -14.48 10.19 18.40
N PRO A 96 -13.84 11.00 19.27
CA PRO A 96 -12.42 11.34 19.14
C PRO A 96 -11.49 10.13 19.26
N ASP A 97 -11.94 9.04 19.88
CA ASP A 97 -11.17 7.80 20.00
C ASP A 97 -11.43 6.77 18.87
N CYS A 98 -12.20 7.16 17.84
CA CYS A 98 -12.46 6.38 16.64
C CYS A 98 -11.91 7.10 15.39
N ALA A 99 -10.94 6.49 14.71
CA ALA A 99 -10.36 7.05 13.48
C ALA A 99 -10.80 6.27 12.22
N LEU A 100 -10.65 6.92 11.07
CA LEU A 100 -10.75 6.31 9.75
C LEU A 100 -9.37 6.41 9.07
N LEU A 101 -8.88 5.28 8.58
CA LEU A 101 -7.66 5.20 7.78
C LEU A 101 -8.00 4.60 6.42
N LEU A 102 -7.65 5.30 5.35
CA LEU A 102 -7.83 4.80 3.99
C LEU A 102 -6.53 4.21 3.44
N SER A 103 -6.65 3.27 2.53
CA SER A 103 -5.53 2.73 1.76
C SER A 103 -5.93 2.56 0.31
N THR A 104 -5.02 2.97 -0.59
CA THR A 104 -5.25 2.91 -2.03
C THR A 104 -3.90 2.97 -2.72
N THR A 105 -3.82 2.45 -3.95
CA THR A 105 -2.66 2.75 -4.80
C THR A 105 -2.89 4.07 -5.52
N LYS A 106 -4.10 4.30 -6.04
CA LYS A 106 -4.37 5.39 -6.99
C LYS A 106 -5.65 6.19 -6.79
N GLY A 107 -6.57 5.76 -5.92
CA GLY A 107 -7.80 6.47 -5.63
C GLY A 107 -8.57 6.88 -6.90
N ASN A 108 -8.81 8.18 -7.05
CA ASN A 108 -9.56 8.79 -8.16
C ASN A 108 -8.72 9.12 -9.40
N VAL A 109 -7.68 8.33 -9.71
CA VAL A 109 -6.79 8.63 -10.86
C VAL A 109 -7.54 8.67 -12.20
N ASP A 110 -8.70 8.02 -12.32
CA ASP A 110 -9.54 8.05 -13.52
C ASP A 110 -10.06 9.46 -13.86
N LEU A 111 -10.13 10.36 -12.87
CA LEU A 111 -10.56 11.75 -13.09
C LEU A 111 -9.58 12.54 -13.96
N LEU A 112 -8.30 12.16 -13.98
CA LEU A 112 -7.30 12.84 -14.83
C LEU A 112 -7.68 12.74 -16.31
N SER A 113 -8.26 11.62 -16.75
CA SER A 113 -8.71 11.43 -18.13
C SER A 113 -9.82 12.41 -18.54
N LYS A 114 -10.72 12.73 -17.61
CA LYS A 114 -11.81 13.69 -17.82
C LYS A 114 -11.28 15.12 -17.89
N GLN A 115 -10.26 15.43 -17.08
CA GLN A 115 -9.63 16.75 -17.08
C GLN A 115 -8.88 17.01 -18.39
N VAL A 116 -8.20 16.01 -18.96
CA VAL A 116 -7.59 16.16 -20.30
C VAL A 116 -8.65 16.51 -21.34
N ALA A 117 -9.79 15.82 -21.34
CA ALA A 117 -10.87 16.08 -22.28
C ALA A 117 -11.45 17.50 -22.13
N SER A 118 -11.56 18.03 -20.90
CA SER A 118 -11.98 19.42 -20.68
C SER A 118 -10.92 20.42 -21.11
N ASP A 119 -9.65 20.18 -20.81
CA ASP A 119 -8.55 21.09 -21.13
C ASP A 119 -8.33 21.17 -22.66
N GLU A 120 -8.52 20.08 -23.40
CA GLU A 120 -8.50 20.07 -24.88
C GLU A 120 -9.63 20.90 -25.49
N LEU A 121 -10.84 20.84 -24.91
CA LEU A 121 -11.95 21.69 -25.34
C LEU A 121 -11.66 23.19 -25.13
N VAL A 122 -10.90 23.53 -24.08
CA VAL A 122 -10.47 24.91 -23.79
C VAL A 122 -9.29 25.33 -24.70
N ALA A 123 -8.32 24.43 -24.94
CA ALA A 123 -7.12 24.69 -25.74
C ALA A 123 -7.38 24.82 -27.25
N LEU A 124 -8.56 24.41 -27.75
CA LEU A 124 -9.02 24.76 -29.10
C LEU A 124 -9.18 26.30 -29.31
N GLY A 125 -8.97 27.11 -28.26
CA GLY A 125 -8.85 28.58 -28.32
C GLY A 125 -7.42 29.14 -28.26
N GLU A 126 -6.42 28.46 -27.70
CA GLU A 126 -5.03 28.96 -27.58
C GLU A 126 -4.00 27.81 -27.61
N SER A 127 -3.03 27.92 -28.51
CA SER A 127 -1.97 26.94 -28.70
C SER A 127 -0.79 27.18 -27.74
N ASN A 128 -0.62 26.30 -26.73
CA ASN A 128 0.69 25.76 -26.29
C ASN A 128 0.50 24.72 -25.17
N GLY A 129 1.00 23.49 -25.41
CA GLY A 129 1.30 22.43 -24.43
C GLY A 129 0.37 22.25 -23.22
N SER A 130 -0.68 21.43 -23.34
CA SER A 130 -1.58 21.10 -22.23
C SER A 130 -0.92 20.23 -21.14
N SER A 131 -0.43 20.85 -20.07
CA SER A 131 -0.32 20.19 -18.76
C SER A 131 -1.71 20.16 -18.11
N ILE A 132 -2.09 19.04 -17.51
CA ILE A 132 -3.37 18.91 -16.79
C ILE A 132 -3.34 19.90 -15.62
N GLN A 133 -4.25 20.87 -15.59
CA GLN A 133 -4.41 21.77 -14.45
C GLN A 133 -5.50 21.24 -13.53
N LEU A 134 -5.09 20.77 -12.34
CA LEU A 134 -6.03 20.29 -11.33
C LEU A 134 -6.42 21.42 -10.38
N PRO A 135 -7.73 21.63 -10.15
CA PRO A 135 -8.19 22.47 -9.05
C PRO A 135 -7.62 21.98 -7.71
N THR A 136 -7.31 22.91 -6.80
CA THR A 136 -6.73 22.59 -5.48
C THR A 136 -7.68 21.77 -4.60
N ASP A 137 -8.98 21.77 -4.90
CA ASP A 137 -10.02 20.98 -4.25
C ASP A 137 -10.43 19.72 -5.04
N SER A 138 -9.67 19.36 -6.08
CA SER A 138 -9.93 18.18 -6.89
C SER A 138 -9.82 16.89 -6.06
N PRO A 139 -10.82 15.99 -6.13
CA PRO A 139 -10.74 14.69 -5.45
C PRO A 139 -9.74 13.73 -6.08
N ALA A 140 -9.00 14.13 -7.13
CA ALA A 140 -7.81 13.42 -7.61
C ALA A 140 -6.67 13.44 -6.57
N PHE A 141 -6.60 14.48 -5.72
CA PHE A 141 -5.76 14.46 -4.54
C PHE A 141 -6.31 13.42 -3.55
N LEU A 142 -5.47 12.47 -3.14
CA LEU A 142 -5.90 11.37 -2.27
C LEU A 142 -6.40 11.87 -0.91
N TRP A 143 -5.75 12.90 -0.34
CA TRP A 143 -6.20 13.51 0.91
C TRP A 143 -7.57 14.20 0.75
N LYS A 144 -7.88 14.75 -0.42
CA LYS A 144 -9.16 15.42 -0.68
C LYS A 144 -10.30 14.42 -0.83
N MET A 145 -10.04 13.29 -1.50
CA MET A 145 -10.94 12.14 -1.50
C MET A 145 -11.22 11.66 -0.06
N ALA A 146 -10.17 11.52 0.75
CA ALA A 146 -10.28 11.10 2.14
C ALA A 146 -11.08 12.08 3.00
N GLU A 147 -10.84 13.39 2.83
CA GLU A 147 -11.60 14.46 3.48
C GLU A 147 -13.09 14.39 3.12
N ARG A 148 -13.43 14.22 1.83
CA ARG A 148 -14.83 14.11 1.38
C ARG A 148 -15.55 12.91 1.98
N ILE A 149 -14.88 11.76 2.07
CA ILE A 149 -15.40 10.55 2.73
C ILE A 149 -15.55 10.78 4.24
N GLY A 150 -14.54 11.36 4.90
CA GLY A 150 -14.61 11.71 6.32
C GLY A 150 -15.77 12.65 6.64
N ASN A 151 -15.95 13.69 5.84
CA ASN A 151 -17.04 14.65 5.97
C ASN A 151 -18.43 14.02 5.83
N PHE A 152 -18.59 13.02 4.96
CA PHE A 152 -19.84 12.27 4.83
C PHE A 152 -20.26 11.64 6.17
N PHE A 153 -19.30 11.07 6.91
CA PHE A 153 -19.55 10.46 8.22
C PHE A 153 -19.48 11.45 9.39
N GLY A 154 -19.06 12.69 9.14
CA GLY A 154 -18.77 13.67 10.18
C GLY A 154 -17.57 13.25 11.05
N ALA A 155 -16.54 12.68 10.43
CA ALA A 155 -15.32 12.27 11.11
C ALA A 155 -14.71 13.46 11.86
N CYS A 156 -14.44 13.29 13.16
CA CYS A 156 -13.83 14.34 13.98
C CYS A 156 -12.29 14.35 13.89
N ASN A 157 -11.71 13.21 13.52
CA ASN A 157 -10.29 13.04 13.28
C ASN A 157 -9.97 13.20 11.79
N GLN A 158 -8.76 13.66 11.48
CA GLN A 158 -8.25 13.64 10.11
C GLN A 158 -8.23 12.21 9.55
N VAL A 159 -8.64 12.07 8.29
CA VAL A 159 -8.60 10.80 7.57
C VAL A 159 -7.30 10.73 6.77
N ASP A 160 -6.36 9.94 7.26
CA ASP A 160 -5.09 9.72 6.58
C ASP A 160 -5.21 8.65 5.49
N VAL A 161 -4.35 8.73 4.47
CA VAL A 161 -4.27 7.73 3.40
C VAL A 161 -2.90 7.07 3.40
N ILE A 162 -2.86 5.74 3.40
CA ILE A 162 -1.65 4.96 3.16
C ILE A 162 -1.58 4.60 1.67
N SER A 163 -0.53 5.08 0.99
CA SER A 163 -0.27 4.77 -0.42
C SER A 163 1.15 4.23 -0.59
N ASN A 164 1.28 2.92 -0.42
CA ASN A 164 2.55 2.20 -0.48
C ASN A 164 2.48 1.05 -1.51
N ALA A 165 2.13 1.40 -2.75
CA ALA A 165 1.93 0.44 -3.85
C ALA A 165 0.99 -0.73 -3.46
N CYS A 166 1.32 -1.95 -3.88
CA CYS A 166 0.48 -3.13 -3.64
C CYS A 166 0.43 -3.59 -2.17
N ILE A 167 1.27 -3.01 -1.29
CA ILE A 167 1.24 -3.31 0.15
C ILE A 167 0.34 -2.34 0.94
N SER A 168 -0.26 -1.31 0.32
CA SER A 168 -1.05 -0.27 1.00
C SER A 168 -2.03 -0.82 2.03
N GLY A 169 -2.86 -1.80 1.66
CA GLY A 169 -3.84 -2.39 2.58
C GLY A 169 -3.22 -3.11 3.78
N VAL A 170 -2.15 -3.88 3.58
CA VAL A 170 -1.45 -4.56 4.69
C VAL A 170 -0.73 -3.54 5.57
N SER A 171 -0.06 -2.56 4.97
CA SER A 171 0.59 -1.46 5.67
C SER A 171 -0.41 -0.64 6.50
N ALA A 172 -1.61 -0.38 6.00
CA ALA A 172 -2.66 0.32 6.74
C ALA A 172 -3.17 -0.47 7.95
N LEU A 173 -3.30 -1.80 7.85
CA LEU A 173 -3.61 -2.65 9.01
C LEU A 173 -2.52 -2.57 10.09
N ILE A 174 -1.25 -2.56 9.67
CA ILE A 174 -0.09 -2.45 10.57
C ILE A 174 -0.08 -1.07 11.27
N VAL A 175 -0.28 0.00 10.50
CA VAL A 175 -0.40 1.37 11.04
C VAL A 175 -1.54 1.43 12.06
N ALA A 176 -2.72 0.94 11.71
CA ALA A 176 -3.89 0.99 12.59
C ALA A 176 -3.68 0.19 13.89
N LYS A 177 -3.16 -1.04 13.79
CA LYS A 177 -2.80 -1.87 14.94
C LYS A 177 -1.93 -1.09 15.94
N ARG A 178 -0.88 -0.46 15.42
CA ARG A 178 0.11 0.29 16.19
C ARG A 178 -0.43 1.57 16.81
N GLN A 179 -1.32 2.27 16.10
CA GLN A 179 -1.99 3.45 16.65
C GLN A 179 -2.95 3.09 17.79
N ILE A 180 -3.57 1.90 17.74
CA ILE A 180 -4.39 1.41 18.86
C ILE A 180 -3.51 0.96 20.03
N GLU A 181 -2.43 0.22 19.76
CA GLU A 181 -1.50 -0.23 20.80
C GLU A 181 -0.79 0.91 21.53
N SER A 182 -0.54 2.02 20.84
CA SER A 182 0.03 3.22 21.43
C SER A 182 -0.96 4.04 22.27
N GLY A 183 -2.24 3.66 22.24
CA GLY A 183 -3.33 4.38 22.90
C GLY A 183 -3.78 5.65 22.18
N ARG A 184 -3.32 5.91 20.95
CA ARG A 184 -3.77 7.09 20.16
C ARG A 184 -5.26 7.00 19.85
N TYR A 185 -5.74 5.82 19.49
CA TYR A 185 -7.16 5.53 19.25
C TYR A 185 -7.58 4.24 19.94
N LYS A 186 -8.87 4.09 20.23
CA LYS A 186 -9.40 2.79 20.71
C LYS A 186 -9.94 1.93 19.59
N ARG A 187 -10.42 2.59 18.53
CA ARG A 187 -11.08 1.99 17.37
C ARG A 187 -10.54 2.65 16.11
N ILE A 188 -10.23 1.87 15.10
CA ILE A 188 -9.87 2.39 13.78
C ILE A 188 -10.59 1.56 12.72
N ILE A 189 -11.37 2.24 11.89
CA ILE A 189 -11.86 1.65 10.64
C ILE A 189 -10.75 1.79 9.61
N VAL A 190 -10.28 0.68 9.06
CA VAL A 190 -9.35 0.66 7.94
C VAL A 190 -10.11 0.25 6.70
N ALA A 191 -10.15 1.13 5.70
CA ALA A 191 -10.76 0.83 4.41
C ALA A 191 -9.71 0.85 3.29
N GLY A 192 -9.78 -0.11 2.38
CA GLY A 192 -8.89 -0.22 1.23
C GLY A 192 -9.68 -0.29 -0.06
N GLY A 193 -9.27 0.48 -1.08
CA GLY A 193 -10.03 0.57 -2.32
C GLY A 193 -9.21 1.00 -3.53
N ASP A 194 -9.44 0.34 -4.66
CA ASP A 194 -8.92 0.72 -5.97
C ASP A 194 -9.89 0.32 -7.08
N ILE A 195 -9.96 1.16 -8.10
CA ILE A 195 -10.70 0.94 -9.34
C ILE A 195 -9.73 0.84 -10.52
N LEU A 196 -10.18 0.19 -11.60
CA LEU A 196 -9.47 0.06 -12.84
C LEU A 196 -9.87 1.19 -13.77
N SER A 197 -8.87 1.71 -14.46
CA SER A 197 -9.00 2.76 -15.45
C SER A 197 -7.96 2.54 -16.54
N HIS A 198 -8.08 3.26 -17.66
CA HIS A 198 -7.08 3.24 -18.72
C HIS A 198 -5.66 3.57 -18.21
N PHE A 199 -5.55 4.50 -17.23
CA PHE A 199 -4.30 4.81 -16.55
C PHE A 199 -3.63 3.57 -15.95
N ILE A 200 -4.38 2.79 -15.18
CA ILE A 200 -3.83 1.61 -14.49
C ILE A 200 -3.43 0.55 -15.51
N THR A 201 -4.35 0.21 -16.41
CA THR A 201 -4.16 -0.93 -17.30
C THR A 201 -3.04 -0.68 -18.29
N SER A 202 -2.97 0.51 -18.91
CA SER A 202 -1.90 0.90 -19.84
C SER A 202 -0.53 0.77 -19.18
N GLY A 203 -0.41 1.21 -17.93
CA GLY A 203 0.76 1.05 -17.09
C GLY A 203 1.20 -0.41 -16.95
N PHE A 204 0.33 -1.30 -16.47
CA PHE A 204 0.66 -2.72 -16.30
C PHE A 204 0.91 -3.46 -17.63
N LEU A 205 0.22 -3.06 -18.71
CA LEU A 205 0.45 -3.56 -20.07
C LEU A 205 1.86 -3.19 -20.57
N SER A 206 2.33 -1.98 -20.26
CA SER A 206 3.68 -1.53 -20.63
C SER A 206 4.80 -2.39 -20.01
N PHE A 207 4.53 -3.01 -18.84
CA PHE A 207 5.41 -3.98 -18.19
C PHE A 207 5.35 -5.39 -18.79
N ARG A 208 4.43 -5.64 -19.73
CA ARG A 208 4.09 -7.00 -20.23
C ARG A 208 3.81 -7.98 -19.07
N SER A 209 3.17 -7.46 -18.03
CA SER A 209 2.91 -8.20 -16.79
C SER A 209 1.48 -8.75 -16.70
N VAL A 210 0.59 -8.34 -17.60
CA VAL A 210 -0.81 -8.77 -17.67
C VAL A 210 -0.91 -10.02 -18.54
N SER A 211 -1.50 -11.09 -18.01
CA SER A 211 -1.75 -12.32 -18.75
C SER A 211 -2.92 -12.17 -19.72
N ALA A 212 -2.80 -12.80 -20.89
CA ALA A 212 -3.94 -12.97 -21.80
C ALA A 212 -4.96 -14.01 -21.29
N GLN A 213 -4.57 -14.80 -20.29
CA GLN A 213 -5.42 -15.77 -19.61
C GLN A 213 -5.69 -15.31 -18.17
N ARG A 214 -6.54 -16.06 -17.47
CA ARG A 214 -6.68 -15.87 -16.03
C ARG A 214 -5.34 -16.21 -15.37
N CYS A 215 -4.92 -15.36 -14.42
CA CYS A 215 -3.71 -15.63 -13.64
C CYS A 215 -3.80 -16.97 -12.92
N ARG A 216 -2.65 -17.65 -12.81
CA ARG A 216 -2.50 -18.95 -12.16
C ARG A 216 -1.26 -18.96 -11.24
N PRO A 217 -1.34 -18.33 -10.06
CA PRO A 217 -0.20 -18.17 -9.16
C PRO A 217 0.48 -19.50 -8.85
N TYR A 218 1.81 -19.48 -8.84
CA TYR A 218 2.72 -20.61 -8.62
C TYR A 218 2.68 -21.74 -9.66
N ASP A 219 1.81 -21.66 -10.67
CA ASP A 219 1.73 -22.68 -11.72
C ASP A 219 2.90 -22.58 -12.71
N ILE A 220 3.28 -23.69 -13.32
CA ILE A 220 4.33 -23.75 -14.35
C ILE A 220 3.97 -22.97 -15.62
N GLN A 221 2.67 -22.83 -15.92
CA GLN A 221 2.19 -22.08 -17.08
C GLN A 221 1.83 -20.63 -16.76
N ARG A 222 2.21 -20.12 -15.57
CA ARG A 222 1.96 -18.72 -15.22
C ARG A 222 2.77 -17.79 -16.12
N ASP A 223 2.15 -16.72 -16.58
CA ASP A 223 2.75 -15.75 -17.51
C ASP A 223 2.45 -14.29 -17.14
N GLY A 224 1.64 -14.04 -16.11
CA GLY A 224 1.27 -12.70 -15.70
C GLY A 224 0.04 -12.65 -14.81
N LEU A 225 -0.28 -11.45 -14.35
CA LEU A 225 -1.42 -11.15 -13.49
C LEU A 225 -2.69 -10.88 -14.28
N SER A 226 -3.84 -11.05 -13.64
CA SER A 226 -5.11 -10.47 -14.07
C SER A 226 -5.43 -9.30 -13.15
N LEU A 227 -5.90 -8.17 -13.68
CA LEU A 227 -6.22 -6.98 -12.89
C LEU A 227 -7.63 -7.07 -12.30
N GLY A 228 -7.87 -6.36 -11.19
CA GLY A 228 -9.17 -6.32 -10.53
C GLY A 228 -9.47 -5.01 -9.83
N GLU A 229 -10.75 -4.80 -9.54
CA GLU A 229 -11.28 -3.71 -8.71
C GLU A 229 -11.84 -4.29 -7.42
N ALA A 230 -11.64 -3.57 -6.32
CA ALA A 230 -12.28 -3.91 -5.06
C ALA A 230 -12.28 -2.73 -4.09
N CYS A 231 -13.19 -2.79 -3.12
CA CYS A 231 -13.16 -1.97 -1.92
C CYS A 231 -13.62 -2.78 -0.72
N GLY A 232 -12.96 -2.66 0.42
CA GLY A 232 -13.34 -3.34 1.64
C GLY A 232 -12.95 -2.53 2.86
N ALA A 233 -13.55 -2.88 3.99
CA ALA A 233 -13.29 -2.20 5.26
C ALA A 233 -13.30 -3.22 6.41
N VAL A 234 -12.49 -2.93 7.42
CA VAL A 234 -12.44 -3.66 8.69
C VAL A 234 -12.43 -2.68 9.86
N LEU A 235 -13.05 -3.05 10.98
CA LEU A 235 -12.92 -2.34 12.25
C LEU A 235 -11.88 -3.06 13.12
N LEU A 236 -10.82 -2.35 13.52
CA LEU A 236 -9.86 -2.81 14.51
C LEU A 236 -10.15 -2.16 15.87
N GLU A 237 -10.16 -2.96 16.94
CA GLU A 237 -10.37 -2.46 18.29
C GLU A 237 -9.82 -3.38 19.39
N THR A 238 -9.79 -2.88 20.62
CA THR A 238 -9.20 -3.60 21.77
C THR A 238 -10.15 -4.59 22.43
N GLN A 239 -11.45 -4.47 22.15
CA GLN A 239 -12.50 -5.31 22.74
C GLN A 239 -13.01 -6.28 21.68
N GLY A 240 -12.96 -7.59 21.96
CA GLY A 240 -13.47 -8.62 21.07
C GLY A 240 -13.90 -9.86 21.84
N ASN A 241 -14.45 -10.83 21.11
CA ASN A 241 -14.96 -12.09 21.64
C ASN A 241 -14.30 -13.31 20.97
N ALA A 242 -14.74 -14.51 21.32
CA ALA A 242 -14.15 -15.76 20.84
C ALA A 242 -14.35 -16.02 19.32
N ASN A 243 -15.28 -15.31 18.67
CA ASN A 243 -15.58 -15.44 17.24
C ASN A 243 -14.87 -14.39 16.38
N ASP A 244 -14.15 -13.44 17.00
CA ASP A 244 -13.40 -12.40 16.31
C ASP A 244 -12.00 -12.89 15.97
N ILE A 245 -11.36 -12.25 14.99
CA ILE A 245 -9.97 -12.56 14.60
C ILE A 245 -9.04 -11.54 15.24
N ILE A 246 -7.88 -12.00 15.71
CA ILE A 246 -6.84 -11.15 16.27
C ILE A 246 -5.83 -10.82 15.17
N LEU A 247 -5.52 -9.54 14.98
CA LEU A 247 -4.35 -9.10 14.24
C LEU A 247 -3.13 -9.17 15.19
N SER A 248 -2.48 -10.33 15.20
CA SER A 248 -1.50 -10.70 16.22
C SER A 248 -0.13 -10.06 16.01
N GLY A 249 0.29 -9.86 14.77
CA GLY A 249 1.59 -9.28 14.43
C GLY A 249 1.61 -8.71 13.01
N GLY A 250 2.56 -7.83 12.73
CA GLY A 250 2.63 -7.08 11.49
C GLY A 250 3.95 -6.35 11.28
N ALA A 251 4.60 -6.62 10.15
CA ALA A 251 5.89 -6.02 9.81
C ALA A 251 5.95 -5.59 8.35
N VAL A 252 6.78 -4.58 8.10
CA VAL A 252 7.09 -4.04 6.78
C VAL A 252 8.60 -4.00 6.59
N SER A 253 9.08 -4.30 5.39
CA SER A 253 10.49 -4.26 5.01
C SER A 253 10.68 -3.65 3.63
N ASN A 254 11.94 -3.38 3.26
CA ASN A 254 12.34 -3.06 1.90
C ASN A 254 13.42 -4.05 1.39
N ASP A 255 13.36 -4.37 0.10
CA ASP A 255 14.38 -5.16 -0.58
C ASP A 255 15.69 -4.38 -0.81
N ALA A 256 15.63 -3.04 -0.86
CA ALA A 256 16.76 -2.16 -1.22
C ALA A 256 17.47 -2.55 -2.54
N ASN A 257 16.71 -3.14 -3.48
CA ASN A 257 17.25 -3.82 -4.66
C ASN A 257 16.89 -3.12 -5.97
N HIS A 258 15.59 -3.03 -6.30
CA HIS A 258 15.10 -2.47 -7.57
C HIS A 258 13.71 -1.85 -7.39
N ILE A 259 13.39 -0.82 -8.19
CA ILE A 259 12.11 -0.08 -8.06
C ILE A 259 10.89 -0.83 -8.62
N SER A 260 11.07 -1.71 -9.61
CA SER A 260 9.96 -2.44 -10.24
C SER A 260 10.12 -3.96 -10.21
N GLY A 261 11.27 -4.46 -9.77
CA GLY A 261 11.60 -5.88 -9.80
C GLY A 261 11.75 -6.39 -8.37
N PRO A 262 11.16 -7.55 -8.03
CA PRO A 262 11.31 -8.11 -6.69
C PRO A 262 12.78 -8.54 -6.44
N SER A 263 13.17 -8.64 -5.17
CA SER A 263 14.44 -9.27 -4.78
C SER A 263 14.58 -10.66 -5.39
N ARG A 264 15.78 -10.99 -5.88
CA ARG A 264 16.07 -12.34 -6.42
C ARG A 264 16.31 -13.38 -5.32
N THR A 265 16.54 -12.91 -4.09
CA THR A 265 16.83 -13.74 -2.91
C THR A 265 15.60 -13.98 -2.03
N GLY A 266 14.60 -13.09 -2.05
CA GLY A 266 13.40 -13.20 -1.21
C GLY A 266 13.64 -12.92 0.28
N ASP A 267 14.82 -12.37 0.61
CA ASP A 267 15.26 -12.02 1.96
C ASP A 267 14.42 -10.89 2.58
N GLY A 268 14.07 -9.87 1.80
CA GLY A 268 13.23 -8.76 2.28
C GLY A 268 11.84 -9.24 2.71
N LEU A 269 11.17 -10.05 1.90
CA LEU A 269 9.87 -10.63 2.26
C LEU A 269 10.00 -11.65 3.41
N ALA A 270 11.03 -12.50 3.43
CA ALA A 270 11.28 -13.41 4.54
C ALA A 270 11.47 -12.65 5.86
N MET A 271 12.16 -11.51 5.83
CA MET A 271 12.33 -10.63 6.98
C MET A 271 10.98 -10.10 7.49
N ALA A 272 10.08 -9.64 6.60
CA ALA A 272 8.75 -9.20 7.01
C ALA A 272 7.92 -10.35 7.62
N ILE A 273 7.95 -11.55 7.01
CA ILE A 273 7.25 -12.73 7.55
C ILE A 273 7.77 -13.07 8.96
N ASN A 274 9.09 -13.17 9.12
CA ASN A 274 9.70 -13.54 10.38
C ASN A 274 9.42 -12.50 11.48
N GLN A 275 9.50 -11.20 11.17
CA GLN A 275 9.19 -10.14 12.13
C GLN A 275 7.70 -10.13 12.52
N ALA A 276 6.79 -10.37 11.58
CA ALA A 276 5.36 -10.46 11.88
C ALA A 276 5.05 -11.68 12.77
N MET A 277 5.72 -12.81 12.55
CA MET A 277 5.62 -13.99 13.41
C MET A 277 6.26 -13.78 14.79
N GLU A 278 7.40 -13.09 14.86
CA GLU A 278 8.07 -12.69 16.10
C GLU A 278 7.15 -11.81 16.94
N GLU A 279 6.52 -10.78 16.34
CA GLU A 279 5.55 -9.91 17.02
C GLU A 279 4.29 -10.68 17.48
N ALA A 280 3.84 -11.64 16.68
CA ALA A 280 2.70 -12.49 17.02
C ALA A 280 3.02 -13.56 18.08
N GLU A 281 4.30 -13.76 18.43
CA GLU A 281 4.80 -14.84 19.30
C GLU A 281 4.39 -16.25 18.80
N VAL A 282 4.44 -16.48 17.48
CA VAL A 282 4.07 -17.77 16.87
C VAL A 282 5.25 -18.43 16.17
N THR A 283 5.22 -19.76 16.07
CA THR A 283 6.22 -20.55 15.35
C THR A 283 5.69 -21.02 13.99
N PRO A 284 6.54 -21.50 13.06
CA PRO A 284 6.08 -22.11 11.82
C PRO A 284 5.02 -23.21 12.02
N GLY A 285 5.07 -23.97 13.13
CA GLY A 285 4.11 -25.04 13.46
C GLY A 285 2.71 -24.55 13.87
N ASP A 286 2.55 -23.23 14.07
CA ASP A 286 1.27 -22.61 14.41
C ASP A 286 0.57 -22.00 13.18
N ILE A 287 1.27 -21.91 12.05
CA ILE A 287 0.72 -21.36 10.81
C ILE A 287 -0.03 -22.46 10.05
N SER A 288 -1.35 -22.30 9.92
CA SER A 288 -2.21 -23.20 9.17
C SER A 288 -2.08 -23.00 7.66
N PHE A 289 -1.99 -21.75 7.22
CA PHE A 289 -1.81 -21.43 5.80
C PHE A 289 -1.16 -20.05 5.60
N ILE A 290 -0.65 -19.83 4.39
CA ILE A 290 -0.16 -18.55 3.90
C ILE A 290 -1.09 -18.09 2.79
N ASN A 291 -1.62 -16.87 2.92
CA ASN A 291 -2.17 -16.17 1.78
C ASN A 291 -1.11 -15.21 1.24
N ALA A 292 -0.54 -15.56 0.10
CA ALA A 292 0.62 -14.87 -0.42
C ALA A 292 0.23 -13.60 -1.22
N HIS A 293 1.22 -12.85 -1.70
CA HIS A 293 0.98 -11.84 -2.73
C HIS A 293 0.60 -12.51 -4.06
N GLY A 294 1.29 -13.57 -4.47
CA GLY A 294 0.93 -14.52 -5.53
C GLY A 294 0.25 -13.90 -6.74
N THR A 295 0.99 -13.09 -7.51
CA THR A 295 0.44 -12.37 -8.68
C THR A 295 0.45 -13.19 -9.95
N ALA A 296 1.06 -14.37 -9.96
CA ALA A 296 1.31 -15.16 -11.17
C ALA A 296 2.32 -14.53 -12.13
N THR A 297 2.99 -13.43 -11.74
CA THR A 297 4.15 -12.95 -12.49
C THR A 297 5.35 -13.85 -12.19
N VAL A 298 6.14 -14.13 -13.22
CA VAL A 298 7.22 -15.13 -13.15
C VAL A 298 8.15 -14.85 -11.97
N TYR A 299 8.65 -13.62 -11.85
CA TYR A 299 9.65 -13.25 -10.86
C TYR A 299 9.10 -13.03 -9.45
N ASN A 300 7.86 -12.57 -9.31
CA ASN A 300 7.27 -12.39 -7.98
C ASN A 300 7.04 -13.74 -7.30
N ASP A 301 6.36 -14.66 -7.99
CA ASP A 301 6.05 -15.97 -7.41
C ASP A 301 7.34 -16.77 -7.12
N GLU A 302 8.38 -16.60 -7.95
CA GLU A 302 9.73 -17.12 -7.65
C GLU A 302 10.31 -16.54 -6.36
N MET A 303 10.27 -15.21 -6.21
CA MET A 303 10.76 -14.52 -5.01
C MET A 303 10.01 -14.98 -3.77
N GLU A 304 8.68 -15.08 -3.85
CA GLU A 304 7.85 -15.53 -2.73
C GLU A 304 8.15 -16.97 -2.32
N SER A 305 8.36 -17.87 -3.29
CA SER A 305 8.74 -19.26 -2.98
C SER A 305 10.04 -19.33 -2.16
N LYS A 306 11.01 -18.46 -2.47
CA LYS A 306 12.27 -18.34 -1.72
C LYS A 306 12.04 -17.71 -0.36
N ALA A 307 11.23 -16.67 -0.27
CA ALA A 307 10.91 -16.02 1.00
C ALA A 307 10.22 -16.98 1.99
N ILE A 308 9.24 -17.75 1.50
CA ILE A 308 8.52 -18.78 2.28
C ILE A 308 9.49 -19.87 2.74
N HIS A 309 10.42 -20.29 1.89
CA HIS A 309 11.46 -21.23 2.26
C HIS A 309 12.40 -20.68 3.34
N LEU A 310 12.89 -19.45 3.17
CA LEU A 310 13.77 -18.78 4.13
C LEU A 310 13.09 -18.55 5.49
N ALA A 311 11.78 -18.35 5.50
CA ALA A 311 10.98 -18.25 6.73
C ALA A 311 10.67 -19.61 7.39
N GLY A 312 11.12 -20.73 6.80
CA GLY A 312 10.87 -22.07 7.33
C GLY A 312 9.44 -22.56 7.16
N LEU A 313 8.70 -22.02 6.19
CA LEU A 313 7.28 -22.30 5.97
C LEU A 313 6.98 -23.15 4.72
N SER A 314 7.98 -23.82 4.12
CA SER A 314 7.81 -24.61 2.87
C SER A 314 6.72 -25.68 2.93
N THR A 315 6.40 -26.21 4.10
CA THR A 315 5.36 -27.24 4.29
C THR A 315 3.97 -26.66 4.58
N VAL A 316 3.86 -25.35 4.78
CA VAL A 316 2.59 -24.68 5.05
C VAL A 316 1.86 -24.45 3.72
N PRO A 317 0.56 -24.82 3.60
CA PRO A 317 -0.22 -24.54 2.41
C PRO A 317 -0.24 -23.05 2.05
N VAL A 318 -0.11 -22.76 0.76
CA VAL A 318 -0.06 -21.40 0.20
C VAL A 318 -1.19 -21.22 -0.81
N ASN A 319 -1.94 -20.12 -0.72
CA ASN A 319 -2.87 -19.70 -1.76
C ASN A 319 -2.66 -18.25 -2.21
N SER A 320 -3.24 -17.95 -3.36
CA SER A 320 -3.55 -16.60 -3.80
C SER A 320 -5.00 -16.57 -4.27
N LEU A 321 -5.71 -15.51 -3.91
CA LEU A 321 -7.13 -15.35 -4.24
C LEU A 321 -7.35 -14.48 -5.48
N LYS A 322 -6.27 -13.96 -6.07
CA LYS A 322 -6.30 -13.12 -7.28
C LYS A 322 -6.95 -13.80 -8.49
N PRO A 323 -6.88 -15.14 -8.69
CA PRO A 323 -7.66 -15.79 -9.75
C PRO A 323 -9.18 -15.65 -9.60
N TYR A 324 -9.68 -15.31 -8.41
CA TYR A 324 -11.10 -15.09 -8.20
C TYR A 324 -11.52 -13.69 -8.64
N PHE A 325 -10.82 -12.63 -8.25
CA PHE A 325 -11.30 -11.25 -8.46
C PHE A 325 -10.28 -10.31 -9.12
N GLY A 326 -9.10 -10.81 -9.48
CA GLY A 326 -7.98 -10.04 -10.02
C GLY A 326 -7.05 -9.49 -8.94
N HIS A 327 -5.92 -8.92 -9.35
CA HIS A 327 -5.08 -8.12 -8.46
C HIS A 327 -5.71 -6.74 -8.27
N THR A 328 -6.23 -6.49 -7.08
CA THR A 328 -6.97 -5.27 -6.73
C THR A 328 -6.05 -4.19 -6.14
N LEU A 329 -4.83 -4.09 -6.68
CA LEU A 329 -3.84 -3.08 -6.30
C LEU A 329 -3.68 -2.94 -4.77
N GLY A 330 -3.76 -1.72 -4.23
CA GLY A 330 -3.61 -1.39 -2.82
C GLY A 330 -4.75 -1.91 -1.95
N ALA A 331 -5.94 -2.14 -2.52
CA ALA A 331 -7.05 -2.79 -1.83
C ALA A 331 -6.78 -4.27 -1.50
N SER A 332 -5.88 -4.95 -2.23
CA SER A 332 -5.63 -6.40 -2.10
C SER A 332 -5.34 -6.81 -0.65
N GLY A 333 -4.61 -5.97 0.09
CA GLY A 333 -4.27 -6.24 1.50
C GLY A 333 -5.51 -6.38 2.39
N ILE A 334 -6.50 -5.51 2.24
CA ILE A 334 -7.74 -5.54 3.04
C ILE A 334 -8.63 -6.69 2.59
N ILE A 335 -8.88 -6.81 1.27
CA ILE A 335 -9.77 -7.82 0.69
C ILE A 335 -9.32 -9.24 1.06
N GLU A 336 -8.04 -9.53 0.84
CA GLU A 336 -7.51 -10.86 1.11
C GLU A 336 -7.36 -11.13 2.61
N THR A 337 -7.12 -10.12 3.45
CA THR A 337 -7.17 -10.27 4.93
C THR A 337 -8.56 -10.70 5.37
N ILE A 338 -9.62 -10.07 4.86
CA ILE A 338 -10.99 -10.45 5.20
C ILE A 338 -11.27 -11.89 4.77
N LEU A 339 -10.84 -12.29 3.57
CA LEU A 339 -11.02 -13.67 3.11
C LEU A 339 -10.14 -14.67 3.89
N CYS A 340 -9.01 -14.26 4.44
CA CYS A 340 -8.24 -15.07 5.39
C CYS A 340 -9.01 -15.28 6.70
N MET A 341 -9.68 -14.24 7.21
CA MET A 341 -10.55 -14.36 8.39
C MET A 341 -11.66 -15.38 8.14
N GLU A 342 -12.31 -15.34 6.97
CA GLU A 342 -13.35 -16.31 6.62
C GLU A 342 -12.82 -17.74 6.54
N GLN A 343 -11.62 -17.96 5.98
CA GLN A 343 -10.97 -19.28 5.97
C GLN A 343 -10.68 -19.78 7.39
N LEU A 344 -10.11 -18.92 8.26
CA LEU A 344 -9.82 -19.23 9.66
C LEU A 344 -11.09 -19.61 10.43
N LYS A 345 -12.17 -18.82 10.31
CA LYS A 345 -13.44 -19.04 11.02
C LYS A 345 -14.15 -20.31 10.56
N THR A 346 -14.07 -20.63 9.27
CA THR A 346 -14.86 -21.72 8.68
C THR A 346 -14.12 -23.06 8.62
N GLY A 347 -12.79 -23.06 8.84
CA GLY A 347 -11.99 -24.28 8.73
C GLY A 347 -11.79 -24.76 7.30
N ILE A 348 -12.00 -23.88 6.31
CA ILE A 348 -11.88 -24.20 4.89
C ILE A 348 -10.78 -23.33 4.30
N PHE A 349 -9.70 -23.95 3.83
CA PHE A 349 -8.67 -23.30 3.02
C PHE A 349 -9.16 -23.17 1.58
N TYR A 350 -9.03 -21.97 1.01
CA TYR A 350 -9.42 -21.71 -0.37
C TYR A 350 -8.31 -22.15 -1.34
N GLY A 351 -8.65 -22.92 -2.37
CA GLY A 351 -7.68 -23.32 -3.39
C GLY A 351 -7.32 -22.16 -4.31
N THR A 352 -6.15 -22.23 -4.94
CA THR A 352 -5.74 -21.30 -5.99
C THR A 352 -6.36 -21.75 -7.31
N LEU A 353 -7.43 -21.08 -7.74
CA LEU A 353 -8.14 -21.44 -8.97
C LEU A 353 -7.21 -21.40 -10.19
N GLY A 354 -7.19 -22.50 -10.95
CA GLY A 354 -6.35 -22.66 -12.15
C GLY A 354 -4.92 -23.15 -11.91
N TYR A 355 -4.55 -23.43 -10.65
CA TYR A 355 -3.29 -24.11 -10.33
C TYR A 355 -3.40 -25.63 -10.60
N GLU A 356 -2.39 -26.18 -11.29
CA GLU A 356 -2.27 -27.61 -11.57
C GLU A 356 -0.89 -28.16 -11.22
N THR A 357 0.18 -27.50 -11.65
CA THR A 357 1.56 -27.99 -11.53
C THR A 357 2.49 -26.90 -11.01
N LEU A 358 3.28 -27.23 -9.98
CA LEU A 358 4.23 -26.29 -9.38
C LEU A 358 5.26 -25.77 -10.41
N GLY A 359 5.42 -24.44 -10.45
CA GLY A 359 6.25 -23.72 -11.41
C GLY A 359 7.35 -22.85 -10.81
N VAL A 360 7.63 -22.97 -9.52
CA VAL A 360 8.59 -22.11 -8.79
C VAL A 360 9.79 -22.92 -8.26
N PRO A 361 10.94 -22.27 -8.03
CA PRO A 361 12.20 -22.97 -7.74
C PRO A 361 12.24 -23.61 -6.35
N MET A 362 11.56 -23.03 -5.36
CA MET A 362 11.51 -23.57 -4.01
C MET A 362 10.19 -24.27 -3.76
N PRO A 363 10.17 -25.40 -3.02
CA PRO A 363 8.96 -26.15 -2.76
C PRO A 363 7.99 -25.32 -1.93
N VAL A 364 6.75 -25.22 -2.41
CA VAL A 364 5.58 -24.69 -1.71
C VAL A 364 4.39 -25.61 -1.94
N THR A 365 3.51 -25.74 -0.95
CA THR A 365 2.32 -26.58 -1.04
C THR A 365 1.15 -25.76 -1.53
N VAL A 366 0.68 -25.98 -2.76
CA VAL A 366 -0.47 -25.25 -3.33
C VAL A 366 -1.55 -26.26 -3.74
N TYR A 367 -2.81 -25.94 -3.43
CA TYR A 367 -3.97 -26.74 -3.83
C TYR A 367 -4.80 -25.98 -4.85
N GLY A 368 -5.20 -26.64 -5.94
CA GLY A 368 -6.15 -26.07 -6.91
C GLY A 368 -7.61 -26.09 -6.43
N THR A 369 -7.91 -26.88 -5.39
CA THR A 369 -9.25 -27.07 -4.82
C THR A 369 -9.30 -26.73 -3.34
N HIS A 370 -10.47 -26.36 -2.84
CA HIS A 370 -10.70 -26.06 -1.43
C HIS A 370 -10.40 -27.27 -0.54
N GLN A 371 -9.76 -27.05 0.60
CA GLN A 371 -9.40 -28.10 1.55
C GLN A 371 -9.99 -27.80 2.94
N PRO A 372 -10.71 -28.73 3.59
CA PRO A 372 -11.01 -28.61 5.00
C PRO A 372 -9.72 -28.83 5.81
N MET A 373 -9.41 -27.95 6.75
CA MET A 373 -8.25 -28.13 7.62
C MET A 373 -8.37 -27.42 8.97
N PRO A 374 -7.70 -27.92 10.02
CA PRO A 374 -7.62 -27.23 11.30
C PRO A 374 -6.96 -25.86 11.19
N MET A 375 -7.61 -24.85 11.76
CA MET A 375 -7.16 -23.46 11.71
C MET A 375 -6.60 -23.01 13.06
N LYS A 376 -5.49 -22.28 13.02
CA LYS A 376 -4.87 -21.61 14.18
C LYS A 376 -4.55 -20.17 13.82
N CYS A 377 -3.51 -19.99 13.00
CA CYS A 377 -3.02 -18.72 12.51
C CYS A 377 -2.82 -18.78 11.00
N CYS A 378 -2.86 -17.63 10.33
CA CYS A 378 -2.39 -17.53 8.96
C CYS A 378 -1.44 -16.34 8.80
N VAL A 379 -0.52 -16.46 7.84
CA VAL A 379 0.32 -15.34 7.40
C VAL A 379 -0.27 -14.77 6.12
N LYS A 380 -0.57 -13.47 6.09
CA LYS A 380 -0.91 -12.74 4.87
C LYS A 380 0.30 -11.91 4.45
N THR A 381 0.75 -12.06 3.21
CA THR A 381 1.84 -11.25 2.66
C THR A 381 1.39 -10.34 1.50
N ALA A 382 2.16 -9.28 1.29
CA ALA A 382 2.09 -8.40 0.13
C ALA A 382 3.49 -7.92 -0.25
N SER A 383 3.72 -7.73 -1.55
CA SER A 383 4.94 -7.14 -2.10
C SER A 383 4.56 -6.10 -3.16
N GLY A 384 5.33 -5.02 -3.28
CA GLY A 384 4.99 -3.92 -4.17
C GLY A 384 6.21 -3.28 -4.85
N PHE A 385 5.94 -2.44 -5.84
CA PHE A 385 6.97 -1.57 -6.42
C PHE A 385 7.60 -0.67 -5.35
N GLY A 386 8.82 -0.24 -5.60
CA GLY A 386 9.71 0.38 -4.61
C GLY A 386 10.42 -0.63 -3.71
N GLY A 387 10.26 -1.94 -3.95
CA GLY A 387 10.88 -3.01 -3.18
C GLY A 387 10.24 -3.23 -1.80
N CYS A 388 9.05 -2.68 -1.56
CA CYS A 388 8.38 -2.78 -0.27
C CYS A 388 7.70 -4.15 -0.10
N ASN A 389 7.81 -4.74 1.09
CA ASN A 389 7.13 -5.97 1.47
C ASN A 389 6.41 -5.78 2.80
N ALA A 390 5.30 -6.47 3.00
CA ALA A 390 4.60 -6.49 4.27
C ALA A 390 4.06 -7.89 4.58
N ALA A 391 3.98 -8.22 5.86
CA ALA A 391 3.33 -9.43 6.35
C ALA A 391 2.52 -9.11 7.61
N VAL A 392 1.38 -9.78 7.75
CA VAL A 392 0.59 -9.79 8.99
C VAL A 392 0.24 -11.22 9.40
N VAL A 393 0.12 -11.43 10.70
CA VAL A 393 -0.37 -12.69 11.28
C VAL A 393 -1.77 -12.48 11.82
N LEU A 394 -2.71 -13.28 11.35
CA LEU A 394 -4.06 -13.36 11.89
C LEU A 394 -4.19 -14.63 12.72
N SER A 395 -4.82 -14.53 13.89
CA SER A 395 -4.99 -15.67 14.80
C SER A 395 -6.43 -15.82 15.25
N LEU A 396 -6.88 -17.07 15.37
CA LEU A 396 -8.06 -17.38 16.16
C LEU A 396 -7.75 -17.15 17.65
N PRO A 397 -8.71 -16.65 18.46
CA PRO A 397 -8.48 -16.42 19.89
C PRO A 397 -8.01 -17.66 20.65
N ALA A 398 -8.47 -18.85 20.25
CA ALA A 398 -8.09 -20.13 20.85
C ALA A 398 -6.65 -20.56 20.55
N ALA A 399 -6.04 -20.06 19.47
CA ALA A 399 -4.66 -20.39 19.10
C ALA A 399 -3.62 -19.58 19.87
N ARG A 400 -4.05 -18.54 20.60
CA ARG A 400 -3.14 -17.64 21.30
C ARG A 400 -2.71 -18.24 22.64
N HIS A 401 -1.42 -18.44 22.82
CA HIS A 401 -0.84 -18.65 24.14
C HIS A 401 -0.89 -17.33 24.94
N ARG A 402 -0.87 -17.39 26.28
CA ARG A 402 -0.81 -16.17 27.12
C ARG A 402 0.46 -15.38 26.76
N GLN A 403 0.28 -14.26 26.07
CA GLN A 403 1.38 -13.34 25.74
C GLN A 403 2.12 -12.88 27.00
N LYS A 404 3.44 -12.70 26.88
CA LYS A 404 4.16 -11.92 27.89
C LYS A 404 3.64 -10.48 27.86
N GLN A 405 3.31 -9.96 29.03
CA GLN A 405 2.96 -8.54 29.18
C GLN A 405 4.21 -7.71 28.89
N VAL A 406 4.23 -7.03 27.74
CA VAL A 406 5.16 -5.93 27.51
C VAL A 406 4.31 -4.67 27.43
N PRO A 407 4.42 -3.76 28.42
CA PRO A 407 3.79 -2.45 28.31
C PRO A 407 4.27 -1.81 27.01
N PHE A 408 3.33 -1.39 26.15
CA PHE A 408 3.71 -0.64 24.97
C PHE A 408 4.34 0.69 25.42
N SER A 409 5.60 0.92 25.07
CA SER A 409 6.29 2.19 25.31
C SER A 409 6.81 2.73 24.00
N LYS A 410 6.55 3.99 23.69
CA LYS A 410 7.19 4.68 22.56
C LYS A 410 8.69 4.79 22.80
N ALA A 411 9.50 4.60 21.77
CA ALA A 411 10.95 4.75 21.88
C ALA A 411 11.31 6.17 22.37
N LEU A 412 12.31 6.29 23.24
CA LEU A 412 12.94 7.57 23.52
C LEU A 412 13.86 7.90 22.34
N THR A 413 13.65 9.07 21.75
CA THR A 413 14.38 9.49 20.56
C THR A 413 15.03 10.84 20.75
N GLU A 414 16.16 11.03 20.09
CA GLU A 414 16.77 12.34 19.89
C GLU A 414 16.76 12.70 18.41
N SER A 415 16.67 14.00 18.13
CA SER A 415 16.79 14.52 16.77
C SER A 415 18.27 14.65 16.44
N ALA A 416 18.73 13.93 15.41
CA ALA A 416 20.14 13.95 15.04
C ALA A 416 20.44 15.08 14.06
N ASN A 417 19.74 15.11 12.92
CA ASN A 417 19.97 16.05 11.82
C ASN A 417 18.65 16.35 11.10
N SER A 418 18.53 17.52 10.50
CA SER A 418 17.45 17.86 9.56
C SER A 418 17.98 18.49 8.27
N ILE A 419 17.28 18.23 7.16
CA ILE A 419 17.51 18.82 5.85
C ILE A 419 16.23 19.48 5.37
N THR A 420 16.34 20.72 4.90
CA THR A 420 15.25 21.44 4.23
C THR A 420 15.69 21.83 2.84
N ILE A 421 14.85 21.54 1.84
CA ILE A 421 15.03 21.99 0.45
C ILE A 421 13.83 22.88 0.11
N ARG A 422 14.14 24.11 -0.33
CA ARG A 422 13.20 25.10 -0.85
C ARG A 422 13.76 25.66 -2.17
N PRO A 423 12.98 26.41 -2.95
CA PRO A 423 13.47 27.00 -4.19
C PRO A 423 14.81 27.73 -4.02
N GLY A 424 15.84 27.26 -4.73
CA GLY A 424 17.19 27.84 -4.74
C GLY A 424 18.08 27.53 -3.53
N VAL A 425 17.61 26.77 -2.52
CA VAL A 425 18.36 26.59 -1.26
C VAL A 425 18.25 25.17 -0.70
N VAL A 426 19.36 24.66 -0.18
CA VAL A 426 19.42 23.48 0.71
C VAL A 426 19.99 23.90 2.06
N GLU A 427 19.26 23.61 3.12
CA GLU A 427 19.64 23.90 4.50
C GLU A 427 19.83 22.61 5.29
N ARG A 428 20.81 22.61 6.19
CA ARG A 428 20.99 21.61 7.24
C ARG A 428 20.87 22.28 8.59
N ASP A 429 19.94 21.80 9.42
CA ASP A 429 19.68 22.36 10.76
C ASP A 429 19.50 23.89 10.74
N GLY A 430 18.78 24.39 9.73
CA GLY A 430 18.54 25.82 9.50
C GLY A 430 19.73 26.61 8.95
N THR A 431 20.86 25.97 8.66
CA THR A 431 22.04 26.59 8.05
C THR A 431 22.14 26.25 6.58
N VAL A 432 22.25 27.26 5.70
CA VAL A 432 22.42 27.05 4.25
C VAL A 432 23.73 26.30 3.97
N ILE A 433 23.61 25.13 3.33
CA ILE A 433 24.76 24.30 2.90
C ILE A 433 24.97 24.34 1.38
N PHE A 434 23.94 24.74 0.63
CA PHE A 434 24.02 24.95 -0.81
C PHE A 434 22.98 26.00 -1.23
N ASN A 435 23.38 26.90 -2.14
CA ASN A 435 22.51 27.87 -2.76
C ASN A 435 22.71 27.87 -4.29
N SER A 436 21.66 28.28 -5.00
CA SER A 436 21.66 28.44 -6.45
C SER A 436 20.88 29.70 -6.82
N SER A 437 21.23 30.31 -7.96
CA SER A 437 20.40 31.34 -8.58
C SER A 437 19.15 30.77 -9.25
N GLU A 438 19.13 29.47 -9.51
CA GLU A 438 18.03 28.75 -10.15
C GLU A 438 16.97 28.40 -9.10
N THR A 439 15.75 28.89 -9.29
CA THR A 439 14.60 28.59 -8.41
C THR A 439 13.67 27.54 -9.00
N ASP A 440 13.65 27.42 -10.33
CA ASP A 440 12.88 26.38 -11.02
C ASP A 440 13.45 25.00 -10.71
N PHE A 441 12.56 24.01 -10.53
CA PHE A 441 12.95 22.69 -10.03
C PHE A 441 14.05 22.02 -10.86
N ALA A 442 13.86 21.93 -12.17
CA ALA A 442 14.74 21.15 -13.05
C ALA A 442 16.21 21.64 -13.07
N PRO A 443 16.52 22.95 -13.25
CA PRO A 443 17.89 23.43 -13.15
C PRO A 443 18.42 23.35 -11.71
N PHE A 444 17.64 23.78 -10.71
CA PHE A 444 18.03 23.77 -9.31
C PHE A 444 18.46 22.38 -8.82
N ILE A 445 17.60 21.36 -9.03
CA ILE A 445 17.83 20.03 -8.48
C ILE A 445 19.06 19.36 -9.08
N ARG A 446 19.42 19.71 -10.33
CA ARG A 446 20.65 19.23 -10.98
C ARG A 446 21.90 19.83 -10.33
N GLU A 447 21.86 21.10 -9.95
CA GLU A 447 22.97 21.75 -9.24
C GLU A 447 23.09 21.22 -7.81
N ALA A 448 21.97 21.10 -7.09
CA ALA A 448 21.93 20.51 -5.76
C ALA A 448 22.46 19.06 -5.77
N TYR A 449 22.08 18.27 -6.77
CA TYR A 449 22.64 16.92 -6.95
C TYR A 449 24.15 16.92 -7.24
N LYS A 450 24.65 17.82 -8.08
CA LYS A 450 26.11 17.96 -8.31
C LYS A 450 26.86 18.32 -7.02
N ASN A 451 26.25 19.11 -6.14
CA ASN A 451 26.83 19.49 -4.85
C ASN A 451 27.02 18.29 -3.90
N LEU A 452 26.21 17.22 -4.03
CA LEU A 452 26.44 15.98 -3.29
C LEU A 452 27.81 15.34 -3.62
N GLY A 453 28.38 15.65 -4.80
CA GLY A 453 29.64 15.08 -5.28
C GLY A 453 29.50 13.65 -5.81
N GLU A 454 28.30 13.23 -6.18
CA GLU A 454 27.99 11.87 -6.63
C GLU A 454 27.87 11.75 -8.15
N ASN A 455 28.10 10.54 -8.66
CA ASN A 455 27.96 10.21 -10.07
C ASN A 455 27.08 8.97 -10.30
N ASN A 456 25.83 9.04 -9.85
CA ASN A 456 24.77 8.08 -10.15
C ASN A 456 23.94 8.53 -11.38
N MET A 457 24.22 7.95 -12.55
CA MET A 457 23.49 8.25 -13.79
C MET A 457 21.99 7.94 -13.71
N LYS A 458 21.54 7.09 -12.77
CA LYS A 458 20.12 6.77 -12.57
C LYS A 458 19.32 8.00 -12.12
N PHE A 459 19.96 8.94 -11.39
CA PHE A 459 19.32 10.17 -10.93
C PHE A 459 18.62 10.94 -12.06
N TYR A 460 19.24 11.04 -13.23
CA TYR A 460 18.67 11.76 -14.38
C TYR A 460 17.48 11.06 -15.04
N LYS A 461 17.21 9.80 -14.69
CA LYS A 461 16.06 9.01 -15.17
C LYS A 461 14.93 8.95 -14.15
N MET A 462 15.13 9.48 -12.95
CA MET A 462 14.08 9.55 -11.93
C MET A 462 13.05 10.61 -12.30
N ASP A 463 11.83 10.45 -11.81
CA ASP A 463 10.88 11.54 -11.81
C ASP A 463 11.30 12.64 -10.82
N ASP A 464 10.58 13.75 -10.85
CA ASP A 464 10.98 14.95 -10.12
C ASP A 464 10.80 14.78 -8.61
N LEU A 465 9.73 14.10 -8.17
CA LEU A 465 9.53 13.77 -6.76
C LEU A 465 10.67 12.89 -6.22
N CYS A 466 11.07 11.85 -6.96
CA CYS A 466 12.19 11.00 -6.53
C CYS A 466 13.52 11.75 -6.52
N LYS A 467 13.78 12.64 -7.48
CA LYS A 467 15.00 13.48 -7.46
C LYS A 467 15.07 14.34 -6.20
N LEU A 468 13.93 14.95 -5.82
CA LEU A 468 13.84 15.78 -4.62
C LEU A 468 14.18 14.98 -3.35
N GLY A 469 13.49 13.85 -3.13
CA GLY A 469 13.75 12.99 -1.98
C GLY A 469 15.15 12.37 -2.00
N TYR A 470 15.67 12.02 -3.18
CA TYR A 470 17.04 11.52 -3.35
C TYR A 470 18.06 12.56 -2.88
N VAL A 471 17.93 13.83 -3.28
CA VAL A 471 18.87 14.89 -2.84
C VAL A 471 18.75 15.14 -1.34
N ALA A 472 17.52 15.23 -0.80
CA ALA A 472 17.28 15.46 0.62
C ALA A 472 17.91 14.36 1.50
N ALA A 473 17.62 13.08 1.20
CA ALA A 473 18.20 11.94 1.91
C ALA A 473 19.72 11.87 1.74
N GLY A 474 20.24 12.24 0.57
CA GLY A 474 21.67 12.27 0.30
C GLY A 474 22.44 13.22 1.22
N HIS A 475 21.89 14.42 1.45
CA HIS A 475 22.47 15.33 2.43
C HIS A 475 22.23 14.84 3.87
N LEU A 476 21.05 14.30 4.19
CA LEU A 476 20.71 13.90 5.55
C LEU A 476 21.59 12.75 6.06
N LEU A 477 21.75 11.72 5.24
CA LEU A 477 22.43 10.47 5.60
C LEU A 477 23.94 10.48 5.33
N LYS A 478 24.49 11.63 4.91
CA LYS A 478 25.92 11.77 4.63
C LYS A 478 26.74 11.51 5.89
N GLY A 479 27.54 10.44 5.86
CA GLY A 479 28.40 10.04 6.99
C GLY A 479 27.70 9.20 8.05
N THR A 480 26.47 8.74 7.80
CA THR A 480 25.79 7.76 8.65
C THR A 480 26.23 6.34 8.30
N ASP A 481 26.31 5.46 9.29
CA ASP A 481 26.71 4.04 9.14
C ASP A 481 25.79 3.18 10.01
N TYR A 482 24.60 2.90 9.48
CA TYR A 482 23.62 1.98 10.08
C TYR A 482 23.61 0.67 9.31
N GLN A 483 23.39 -0.46 10.00
CA GLN A 483 23.12 -1.69 9.28
C GLN A 483 21.80 -1.55 8.48
N PRO A 484 21.68 -2.21 7.31
CA PRO A 484 20.49 -2.12 6.46
C PRO A 484 19.15 -2.24 7.19
N GLU A 485 19.07 -3.15 8.16
CA GLU A 485 17.87 -3.47 8.92
C GLU A 485 17.64 -2.55 10.14
N GLU A 486 18.61 -1.72 10.51
CA GLU A 486 18.56 -0.83 11.69
C GLU A 486 17.98 0.56 11.38
N ILE A 487 17.68 0.85 10.11
CA ILE A 487 17.16 2.15 9.67
C ILE A 487 15.85 1.99 8.90
N GLY A 488 14.87 2.85 9.18
CA GLY A 488 13.58 2.92 8.48
C GLY A 488 13.35 4.29 7.84
N ILE A 489 12.30 4.41 7.01
CA ILE A 489 11.93 5.65 6.33
C ILE A 489 10.42 5.85 6.31
N ILE A 490 9.93 6.95 6.86
CA ILE A 490 8.51 7.30 6.88
C ILE A 490 8.35 8.69 6.27
N LEU A 491 7.75 8.78 5.09
CA LEU A 491 7.52 10.07 4.43
C LEU A 491 6.03 10.36 4.27
N ALA A 492 5.72 11.63 4.13
CA ALA A 492 4.40 12.10 3.76
C ALA A 492 4.44 13.21 2.71
N ASN A 493 3.34 13.37 1.98
CA ASN A 493 3.08 14.56 1.19
C ASN A 493 1.56 14.75 0.96
N ALA A 494 1.17 15.79 0.24
CA ALA A 494 -0.22 16.04 -0.16
C ALA A 494 -0.47 15.54 -1.59
N SER A 495 0.46 15.77 -2.51
CA SER A 495 0.19 15.50 -3.93
C SER A 495 0.38 14.05 -4.34
N SER A 496 0.78 13.15 -3.43
CA SER A 496 1.16 11.78 -3.75
C SER A 496 2.23 11.77 -4.86
N SER A 497 1.85 11.41 -6.09
CA SER A 497 2.70 11.40 -7.28
C SER A 497 2.01 12.13 -8.45
N LEU A 498 1.06 13.03 -8.15
CA LEU A 498 0.14 13.61 -9.14
C LEU A 498 0.85 14.31 -10.30
N ASP A 499 2.01 14.94 -10.05
CA ASP A 499 2.80 15.55 -11.11
C ASP A 499 3.20 14.55 -12.20
N THR A 500 3.68 13.37 -11.79
CA THR A 500 4.02 12.26 -12.69
C THR A 500 2.77 11.58 -13.25
N ASP A 501 1.70 11.52 -12.47
CA ASP A 501 0.41 10.97 -12.92
C ASP A 501 -0.17 11.80 -14.07
N CYS A 502 -0.19 13.12 -13.93
CA CYS A 502 -0.67 14.03 -14.96
C CYS A 502 0.13 13.86 -16.26
N LYS A 503 1.46 13.79 -16.17
CA LYS A 503 2.34 13.54 -17.33
C LYS A 503 2.03 12.20 -17.99
N HIS A 504 1.81 11.14 -17.21
CA HIS A 504 1.45 9.83 -17.74
C HIS A 504 0.07 9.83 -18.40
N GLN A 505 -0.93 10.45 -17.77
CA GLN A 505 -2.29 10.54 -18.30
C GLN A 505 -2.31 11.33 -19.63
N THR A 506 -1.63 12.47 -19.70
CA THR A 506 -1.55 13.26 -20.95
C THR A 506 -0.97 12.45 -22.09
N LEU A 507 0.03 11.61 -21.80
CA LEU A 507 0.68 10.76 -22.80
C LEU A 507 -0.29 9.71 -23.36
N ILE A 508 -0.96 8.95 -22.49
CA ILE A 508 -1.89 7.89 -22.92
C ILE A 508 -3.20 8.43 -23.50
N SER A 509 -3.64 9.64 -23.12
CA SER A 509 -4.79 10.28 -23.74
C SER A 509 -4.51 10.67 -25.20
N LYS A 510 -3.26 10.98 -25.56
CA LYS A 510 -2.86 11.37 -26.92
C LYS A 510 -2.55 10.18 -27.83
N GLU A 511 -1.85 9.18 -27.29
CA GLU A 511 -1.23 8.10 -28.10
C GLU A 511 -1.71 6.69 -27.72
N GLY A 512 -2.64 6.57 -26.76
CA GLY A 512 -3.21 5.30 -26.30
C GLY A 512 -2.27 4.46 -25.43
N ASP A 513 -2.63 3.19 -25.23
CA ASP A 513 -1.91 2.19 -24.41
C ASP A 513 -0.43 2.07 -24.80
N LYS A 514 -0.12 2.21 -26.10
CA LYS A 514 1.25 2.05 -26.63
C LYS A 514 2.22 3.13 -26.16
N ALA A 515 1.70 4.27 -25.73
CA ALA A 515 2.50 5.37 -25.22
C ALA A 515 3.00 5.06 -23.81
N ALA A 516 2.25 4.29 -23.02
CA ALA A 516 2.62 3.95 -21.66
C ALA A 516 4.02 3.33 -21.60
N SER A 517 4.83 3.84 -20.69
CA SER A 517 6.22 3.42 -20.52
C SER A 517 6.44 2.87 -19.11
N PRO A 518 7.05 1.68 -18.96
CA PRO A 518 7.35 1.14 -17.65
C PRO A 518 8.34 2.02 -16.87
N ALA A 519 9.15 2.81 -17.58
CA ALA A 519 10.10 3.75 -16.97
C ALA A 519 9.43 4.99 -16.37
N VAL A 520 8.18 5.29 -16.74
CA VAL A 520 7.39 6.39 -16.19
C VAL A 520 6.36 5.86 -15.21
N PHE A 521 5.65 4.78 -15.57
CA PHE A 521 4.54 4.24 -14.77
C PHE A 521 4.98 3.86 -13.35
N VAL A 522 6.19 3.33 -13.16
CA VAL A 522 6.69 3.00 -11.81
C VAL A 522 6.73 4.24 -10.90
N TYR A 523 7.08 5.42 -11.42
CA TYR A 523 7.14 6.67 -10.66
C TYR A 523 5.77 7.32 -10.44
N THR A 524 4.70 6.73 -10.98
CA THR A 524 3.33 7.10 -10.61
C THR A 524 2.97 6.54 -9.23
N LEU A 525 3.91 6.08 -8.41
CA LEU A 525 3.62 5.64 -7.05
C LEU A 525 4.42 6.49 -6.09
N PRO A 526 3.77 7.15 -5.11
CA PRO A 526 4.46 8.07 -4.21
C PRO A 526 5.56 7.37 -3.42
N ASN A 527 5.37 6.10 -3.07
CA ASN A 527 6.35 5.33 -2.31
C ASN A 527 7.63 5.00 -3.08
N VAL A 528 7.71 5.23 -4.39
CA VAL A 528 8.95 4.98 -5.15
C VAL A 528 10.08 5.89 -4.70
N VAL A 529 9.79 7.07 -4.16
CA VAL A 529 10.81 7.91 -3.52
C VAL A 529 11.46 7.20 -2.34
N LEU A 530 10.69 6.46 -1.54
CA LEU A 530 11.23 5.60 -0.47
C LEU A 530 12.12 4.52 -1.07
N GLY A 531 11.66 3.86 -2.15
CA GLY A 531 12.41 2.81 -2.84
C GLY A 531 13.76 3.30 -3.40
N GLU A 532 13.80 4.47 -4.04
CA GLU A 532 15.06 5.05 -4.55
C GLU A 532 16.04 5.39 -3.42
N ILE A 533 15.54 5.95 -2.31
CA ILE A 533 16.36 6.22 -1.13
C ILE A 533 16.88 4.90 -0.53
N CYS A 534 16.01 3.88 -0.41
CA CYS A 534 16.37 2.57 0.11
C CYS A 534 17.44 1.89 -0.74
N ILE A 535 17.31 1.92 -2.07
CA ILE A 535 18.30 1.33 -2.99
C ILE A 535 19.67 2.00 -2.86
N ARG A 536 19.69 3.34 -2.75
CA ARG A 536 20.93 4.12 -2.61
C ARG A 536 21.63 3.83 -1.30
N HIS A 537 20.90 3.88 -0.19
CA HIS A 537 21.45 3.80 1.17
C HIS A 537 21.39 2.39 1.79
N LYS A 538 20.95 1.38 1.02
CA LYS A 538 20.77 0.00 1.47
C LYS A 538 19.85 -0.14 2.67
N ILE A 539 18.79 0.66 2.72
CA ILE A 539 17.83 0.66 3.81
C ILE A 539 16.81 -0.47 3.58
N LYS A 540 16.77 -1.44 4.49
CA LYS A 540 15.85 -2.60 4.45
C LYS A 540 14.78 -2.56 5.53
N GLY A 541 14.93 -1.71 6.54
CA GLY A 541 13.93 -1.54 7.59
C GLY A 541 12.60 -1.01 7.07
N GLU A 542 11.69 -0.78 8.00
CA GLU A 542 10.32 -0.39 7.69
C GLU A 542 10.26 0.88 6.84
N ASN A 543 9.38 0.86 5.84
CA ASN A 543 9.05 2.01 5.02
C ASN A 543 7.53 2.22 4.94
N THR A 544 7.06 3.46 5.03
CA THR A 544 5.62 3.79 4.88
C THR A 544 5.47 5.18 4.29
N PHE A 545 4.48 5.35 3.40
CA PHE A 545 4.16 6.63 2.79
C PHE A 545 2.73 7.04 3.16
N PHE A 546 2.61 8.19 3.84
CA PHE A 546 1.35 8.81 4.20
C PHE A 546 0.98 9.88 3.19
N VAL A 547 -0.32 10.03 2.89
CA VAL A 547 -0.83 11.15 2.10
C VAL A 547 -1.85 11.92 2.95
N CYS A 548 -1.53 13.19 3.22
CA CYS A 548 -2.28 14.08 4.09
C CYS A 548 -2.21 15.53 3.57
N PRO A 549 -3.15 16.43 3.92
CA PRO A 549 -3.22 17.77 3.34
C PRO A 549 -2.04 18.68 3.73
N HIS A 550 -1.47 18.46 4.91
CA HIS A 550 -0.48 19.36 5.52
C HIS A 550 0.63 18.56 6.20
N TYR A 551 1.82 19.17 6.30
CA TYR A 551 2.93 18.57 7.01
C TYR A 551 2.72 18.63 8.53
N GLU A 552 2.60 17.47 9.16
CA GLU A 552 2.53 17.31 10.61
C GLU A 552 3.77 16.55 11.14
N PRO A 553 4.88 17.24 11.41
CA PRO A 553 6.13 16.59 11.85
C PRO A 553 5.95 15.79 13.14
N ASP A 554 5.15 16.30 14.09
CA ASP A 554 4.91 15.63 15.37
C ASP A 554 4.14 14.32 15.20
N SER A 555 3.15 14.27 14.30
CA SER A 555 2.40 13.04 13.98
C SER A 555 3.31 11.97 13.37
N LEU A 556 4.23 12.36 12.47
CA LEU A 556 5.17 11.45 11.84
C LEU A 556 6.25 10.96 12.81
N GLU A 557 6.79 11.85 13.64
CA GLU A 557 7.74 11.48 14.70
C GLU A 557 7.07 10.54 15.71
N ASP A 558 5.84 10.80 16.11
CA ASP A 558 5.09 9.94 17.01
C ASP A 558 4.92 8.52 16.44
N TYR A 559 4.54 8.42 15.16
CA TYR A 559 4.44 7.13 14.49
C TYR A 559 5.81 6.44 14.40
N ALA A 560 6.87 7.16 14.03
CA ALA A 560 8.21 6.59 13.96
C ALA A 560 8.70 6.06 15.31
N ARG A 561 8.41 6.75 16.42
CA ARG A 561 8.71 6.27 17.77
C ARG A 561 7.95 5.00 18.13
N ILE A 562 6.75 4.80 17.60
CA ILE A 562 5.99 3.55 17.73
C ILE A 562 6.67 2.42 16.93
N VAL A 563 7.08 2.69 15.69
CA VAL A 563 7.79 1.72 14.85
C VAL A 563 9.11 1.30 15.50
N MET A 564 9.90 2.25 15.98
CA MET A 564 11.19 2.01 16.63
C MET A 564 11.09 1.25 17.95
N ALA A 565 9.94 1.33 18.64
CA ALA A 565 9.71 0.57 19.87
C ALA A 565 9.41 -0.91 19.64
N LYS A 566 8.82 -1.25 18.48
CA LYS A 566 8.44 -2.62 18.12
C LYS A 566 9.49 -3.35 17.28
N GLY A 567 10.30 -2.59 16.54
CA GLY A 567 11.32 -3.11 15.65
C GLY A 567 12.73 -3.02 16.21
N LYS A 568 13.70 -3.44 15.39
CA LYS A 568 15.14 -3.33 15.65
C LYS A 568 15.72 -2.00 15.13
N LEU A 569 14.86 -1.00 14.87
CA LEU A 569 15.26 0.27 14.28
C LEU A 569 16.00 1.13 15.31
N ARG A 570 17.25 1.47 14.99
CA ARG A 570 18.07 2.44 15.71
C ARG A 570 17.92 3.85 15.16
N ALA A 571 17.58 3.98 13.89
CA ALA A 571 17.32 5.26 13.24
C ALA A 571 16.07 5.21 12.37
N CYS A 572 15.42 6.35 12.20
CA CYS A 572 14.36 6.53 11.22
C CYS A 572 14.51 7.87 10.53
N VAL A 573 14.45 7.87 9.21
CA VAL A 573 14.22 9.09 8.43
C VAL A 573 12.73 9.36 8.43
N ILE A 574 12.32 10.53 8.89
CA ILE A 574 10.95 11.02 8.80
C ILE A 574 10.90 12.30 7.98
N GLY A 575 9.81 12.61 7.31
CA GLY A 575 9.73 13.91 6.64
C GLY A 575 8.60 14.13 5.64
N TRP A 576 8.62 15.33 5.09
CA TRP A 576 7.76 15.80 4.02
C TRP A 576 8.51 15.81 2.69
N CYS A 577 7.91 15.29 1.62
CA CYS A 577 8.48 15.33 0.28
C CYS A 577 7.40 15.70 -0.75
N GLU A 578 7.25 16.98 -1.04
CA GLU A 578 6.16 17.51 -1.84
C GLU A 578 6.66 18.09 -3.16
N LEU A 579 5.98 17.73 -4.24
CA LEU A 579 6.23 18.26 -5.57
C LEU A 579 4.95 18.19 -6.41
N MET A 580 4.52 19.35 -6.92
CA MET A 580 3.40 19.48 -7.84
C MET A 580 3.53 20.76 -8.64
N ASP A 581 3.40 20.67 -9.97
CA ASP A 581 3.38 21.83 -10.88
C ASP A 581 4.56 22.79 -10.68
N GLY A 582 5.75 22.21 -10.55
CA GLY A 582 6.99 22.96 -10.32
C GLY A 582 7.14 23.59 -8.93
N GLN A 583 6.13 23.53 -8.06
CA GLN A 583 6.26 23.83 -6.63
C GLN A 583 6.86 22.62 -5.93
N TYR A 584 7.87 22.84 -5.09
CA TYR A 584 8.55 21.75 -4.38
C TYR A 584 9.06 22.17 -3.01
N GLN A 585 9.03 21.22 -2.09
CA GLN A 585 9.58 21.35 -0.75
C GLN A 585 9.92 19.97 -0.20
N ALA A 586 11.10 19.85 0.41
CA ALA A 586 11.43 18.67 1.22
C ALA A 586 11.89 19.08 2.61
N GLU A 587 11.37 18.43 3.63
CA GLU A 587 11.79 18.61 5.03
C GLU A 587 12.00 17.24 5.64
N PHE A 588 13.26 16.81 5.73
CA PHE A 588 13.62 15.48 6.23
C PHE A 588 14.34 15.62 7.56
N LYS A 589 14.07 14.70 8.47
CA LYS A 589 14.65 14.64 9.80
C LYS A 589 15.07 13.21 10.10
N GLN A 590 16.26 13.05 10.65
CA GLN A 590 16.70 11.77 11.19
C GLN A 590 16.47 11.77 12.71
N ILE A 591 15.72 10.79 13.19
CA ILE A 591 15.58 10.50 14.62
C ILE A 591 16.35 9.23 14.98
N THR A 592 16.97 9.22 16.15
CA THR A 592 17.78 8.10 16.66
C THR A 592 17.19 7.60 17.97
N ASN A 593 17.11 6.28 18.14
CA ASN A 593 16.65 5.65 19.38
C ASN A 593 17.77 5.70 20.42
N ILE A 594 17.52 6.41 21.52
CA ILE A 594 18.46 6.57 22.64
C ILE A 594 18.12 5.68 23.83
N SER A 595 17.06 4.88 23.73
CA SER A 595 16.63 3.95 24.77
C SER A 595 17.75 2.91 24.98
N THR A 596 18.59 3.15 25.97
CA THR A 596 19.74 2.34 26.31
C THR A 596 19.28 1.16 27.18
N THR A 597 18.64 0.14 26.62
CA THR A 597 18.61 -1.24 27.17
C THR A 597 17.82 -2.18 26.25
N TYR A 598 18.49 -3.23 25.76
CA TYR A 598 17.86 -4.48 25.32
C TYR A 598 17.54 -5.36 26.53
#